data_AF-A0A952XRR4-F1
#
_entry.id   AF-A0A952XRR4-F1
#
_cell.length_a   1.000
_cell.length_b   1.000
_cell.length_c   1.000
_cell.angle_alpha   90.00
_cell.angle_beta   90.00
_cell.angle_gamma   90.00
#
_symmetry.space_group_name_H-M   'P 1'
#
loop_
_entity.id
_entity.type
_entity.pdbx_description
1 polymer ?
#
loop_
_entity_poly.entity_id
_entity_poly.type
_entity_poly.pdbx_seq_one_letter_code
_entity_poly.pdbx_strand_id
1 'polypeptide(L)'
;MASAPKVRKFSATTDRQPPGRSRLNVVGEVETIAGNKQPKLSRAEPQGIVPTQLILDLTIVDTGGGGTDDVAFREVRYTEPAAPGQFTSVLIRWNGKAVITLDVGESHQPRASAPNRGAREAEKVSSEKPQRVLGVGQYEARWIQRSTLVELTAIGILPCMNYHAQLEPRPERVVPAMWDMVFYIQNVCLMALRPFRASVVVHDAANADRLIVRDAAGTHEVPIQPWIGAEPFVASAEAIDIDLHGVHARLPKVGERPHGCIVVPEGTLLPAIYYRVFGPAPLQACEAFRARNCERPEAKRLAPGGEVPWPLADSAHAN
;
A
#
# COMPACT_ATOMS: atom_id res chain seq x y z
N MET A 1 23.93 34.20 6.65
CA MET A 1 24.07 33.10 5.67
C MET A 1 22.77 33.04 4.87
N ALA A 2 22.83 32.92 3.55
CA ALA A 2 21.62 32.76 2.74
C ALA A 2 20.91 31.45 3.11
N SER A 3 19.58 31.49 3.22
CA SER A 3 18.76 30.28 3.34
C SER A 3 19.00 29.36 2.14
N ALA A 4 18.83 28.05 2.32
CA ALA A 4 18.90 27.13 1.19
C ALA A 4 17.79 27.45 0.17
N PRO A 5 18.09 27.43 -1.14
CA PRO A 5 17.06 27.59 -2.17
C PRO A 5 16.09 26.40 -2.12
N LYS A 6 14.83 26.62 -2.50
CA LYS A 6 13.90 25.51 -2.67
C LYS A 6 14.35 24.63 -3.83
N VAL A 7 14.24 23.32 -3.64
CA VAL A 7 14.62 22.30 -4.63
C VAL A 7 13.43 21.41 -4.95
N ARG A 8 13.29 20.95 -6.18
CA ARG A 8 12.23 20.01 -6.57
C ARG A 8 12.64 19.14 -7.76
N LYS A 9 11.85 18.08 -8.01
CA LYS A 9 12.02 17.14 -9.14
C LYS A 9 13.42 16.53 -9.27
N PHE A 10 14.13 16.38 -8.14
CA PHE A 10 15.44 15.76 -8.16
C PHE A 10 15.37 14.25 -8.40
N SER A 11 16.27 13.74 -9.23
CA SER A 11 16.50 12.32 -9.44
C SER A 11 17.96 12.04 -9.72
N ALA A 12 18.41 10.85 -9.32
CA ALA A 12 19.74 10.33 -9.60
C ALA A 12 19.59 8.97 -10.29
N THR A 13 20.12 8.83 -11.50
CA THR A 13 20.06 7.58 -12.27
C THR A 13 21.40 7.23 -12.88
N THR A 14 21.75 5.94 -12.83
CA THR A 14 22.90 5.42 -13.58
C THR A 14 22.43 4.97 -14.95
N ASP A 15 22.91 5.66 -15.99
CA ASP A 15 22.73 5.26 -17.37
C ASP A 15 23.72 4.14 -17.72
N ARG A 16 23.17 3.02 -18.23
CA ARG A 16 23.90 1.80 -18.58
C ARG A 16 23.88 1.52 -20.08
N GLN A 17 23.51 2.49 -20.92
CA GLN A 17 23.32 2.25 -22.34
C GLN A 17 24.64 1.94 -23.08
N PRO A 18 24.76 0.77 -23.74
CA PRO A 18 25.87 0.48 -24.65
C PRO A 18 25.81 1.37 -25.90
N PRO A 19 26.94 1.76 -26.53
CA PRO A 19 28.33 1.35 -26.24
C PRO A 19 29.11 2.29 -25.28
N GLY A 20 28.42 3.07 -24.45
CA GLY A 20 29.05 4.04 -23.55
C GLY A 20 29.57 3.44 -22.24
N ARG A 21 30.53 4.13 -21.59
CA ARG A 21 30.80 3.93 -20.16
C ARG A 21 29.58 4.38 -19.37
N SER A 22 29.22 3.63 -18.33
CA SER A 22 28.15 4.00 -17.43
C SER A 22 28.38 5.40 -16.83
N ARG A 23 27.31 6.18 -16.72
CA ARG A 23 27.35 7.55 -16.21
C ARG A 23 26.25 7.73 -15.18
N LEU A 24 26.58 8.38 -14.07
CA LEU A 24 25.59 8.88 -13.15
C LEU A 24 25.08 10.22 -13.69
N ASN A 25 23.76 10.35 -13.79
CA ASN A 25 23.09 11.60 -14.11
C ASN A 25 22.26 12.02 -12.90
N VAL A 26 22.49 13.24 -12.42
CA VAL A 26 21.69 13.89 -11.39
C VAL A 26 21.04 15.10 -12.03
N VAL A 27 19.71 15.14 -12.00
CA VAL A 27 18.92 16.24 -12.58
C VAL A 27 17.92 16.72 -11.54
N GLY A 28 17.58 18.01 -11.57
CA GLY A 28 16.57 18.59 -10.70
C GLY A 28 16.28 20.04 -11.05
N GLU A 29 15.43 20.69 -10.27
CA GLU A 29 15.10 22.11 -10.39
C GLU A 29 15.39 22.86 -9.08
N VAL A 30 15.94 24.06 -9.18
CA VAL A 30 16.34 24.90 -8.04
C VAL A 30 15.74 26.29 -8.20
N GLU A 31 15.13 26.82 -7.14
CA GLU A 31 14.62 28.19 -7.09
C GLU A 31 15.77 29.20 -7.15
N THR A 32 15.65 30.16 -8.07
CA THR A 32 16.56 31.29 -8.24
C THR A 32 15.76 32.58 -8.18
N ILE A 33 16.37 33.66 -7.68
CA ILE A 33 15.70 34.94 -7.46
C ILE A 33 15.81 35.92 -8.63
N ALA A 34 16.62 35.60 -9.64
CA ALA A 34 16.84 36.45 -10.80
C ALA A 34 17.25 35.66 -12.06
N GLY A 35 17.00 36.26 -13.22
CA GLY A 35 17.21 35.69 -14.55
C GLY A 35 18.64 35.29 -14.86
N ASN A 36 19.60 36.03 -14.30
CA ASN A 36 21.04 35.84 -14.49
C ASN A 36 21.67 34.90 -13.44
N LYS A 37 20.86 34.27 -12.59
CA LYS A 37 21.34 33.31 -11.58
C LYS A 37 21.09 31.89 -12.08
N GLN A 38 22.14 31.10 -12.23
CA GLN A 38 22.05 29.71 -12.69
C GLN A 38 22.51 28.74 -11.59
N PRO A 39 21.69 27.75 -11.22
CA PRO A 39 22.11 26.71 -10.28
C PRO A 39 23.17 25.81 -10.93
N LYS A 40 24.16 25.40 -10.15
CA LYS A 40 25.24 24.50 -10.56
C LYS A 40 25.52 23.49 -9.45
N LEU A 41 25.66 22.24 -9.84
CA LEU A 41 26.13 21.16 -8.97
C LEU A 41 27.61 20.90 -9.27
N SER A 42 28.40 20.76 -8.22
CA SER A 42 29.80 20.31 -8.30
C SER A 42 30.08 19.22 -7.29
N ARG A 43 31.07 18.37 -7.57
CA ARG A 43 31.52 17.35 -6.61
C ARG A 43 32.09 18.05 -5.37
N ALA A 44 31.66 17.61 -4.18
CA ALA A 44 32.16 18.13 -2.93
C ALA A 44 33.61 17.71 -2.65
N GLU A 45 34.39 18.60 -2.03
CA GLU A 45 35.71 18.28 -1.51
C GLU A 45 35.78 18.67 -0.02
N PRO A 46 35.92 17.70 0.91
CA PRO A 46 36.06 16.25 0.71
C PRO A 46 34.72 15.52 0.44
N GLN A 47 34.80 14.28 -0.09
CA GLN A 47 33.67 13.38 -0.40
C GLN A 47 33.07 12.64 0.81
N GLY A 48 33.44 13.01 2.03
CA GLY A 48 33.00 12.31 3.23
C GLY A 48 33.64 10.92 3.40
N ILE A 49 33.13 10.15 4.37
CA ILE A 49 33.71 8.86 4.77
C ILE A 49 32.99 7.68 4.09
N VAL A 50 31.76 7.86 3.63
CA VAL A 50 30.94 6.80 3.00
C VAL A 50 31.25 6.73 1.51
N PRO A 51 32.03 5.74 1.03
CA PRO A 51 32.53 5.73 -0.36
C PRO A 51 31.42 5.48 -1.40
N THR A 52 30.29 4.90 -0.98
CA THR A 52 29.13 4.60 -1.84
C THR A 52 28.13 5.75 -1.92
N GLN A 53 28.39 6.89 -1.26
CA GLN A 53 27.59 8.10 -1.33
C GLN A 53 28.36 9.19 -2.07
N LEU A 54 27.78 9.71 -3.15
CA LEU A 54 28.32 10.89 -3.82
C LEU A 54 27.81 12.15 -3.13
N ILE A 55 28.73 13.04 -2.72
CA ILE A 55 28.34 14.33 -2.16
C ILE A 55 28.50 15.42 -3.23
N LEU A 56 27.42 16.17 -3.48
CA LEU A 56 27.39 17.30 -4.41
C LEU A 56 27.13 18.60 -3.65
N ASP A 57 27.87 19.65 -4.00
CA ASP A 57 27.62 21.01 -3.54
C ASP A 57 26.79 21.76 -4.59
N LEU A 58 25.64 22.26 -4.16
CA LEU A 58 24.78 23.16 -4.93
C LEU A 58 25.27 24.59 -4.73
N THR A 59 25.50 25.28 -5.84
CA THR A 59 25.87 26.70 -5.88
C THR A 59 24.96 27.44 -6.85
N ILE A 60 24.81 28.75 -6.67
CA ILE A 60 24.11 29.63 -7.61
C ILE A 60 25.17 30.56 -8.19
N VAL A 61 25.43 30.44 -9.49
CA VAL A 61 26.43 31.24 -10.19
C VAL A 61 25.74 32.39 -10.90
N ASP A 62 26.33 33.58 -10.82
CA ASP A 62 25.92 34.71 -11.64
C ASP A 62 26.51 34.57 -13.04
N THR A 63 25.66 34.46 -14.05
CA THR A 63 26.11 34.34 -15.44
C THR A 63 26.46 35.69 -16.07
N GLY A 64 26.30 36.79 -15.34
CA GLY A 64 26.43 38.15 -15.84
C GLY A 64 25.24 38.58 -16.71
N GLY A 65 25.25 39.86 -17.12
CA GLY A 65 24.16 40.49 -17.87
C GLY A 65 23.08 41.09 -16.97
N GLY A 66 22.25 41.97 -17.54
CA GLY A 66 21.07 42.50 -16.84
C GLY A 66 20.06 41.37 -16.63
N GLY A 67 19.91 40.93 -15.38
CA GLY A 67 18.88 39.96 -14.98
C GLY A 67 17.55 40.65 -14.69
N THR A 68 16.44 39.96 -14.93
CA THR A 68 15.14 40.30 -14.38
C THR A 68 15.05 39.84 -12.93
N ASP A 69 14.31 40.56 -12.09
CA ASP A 69 13.92 40.10 -10.75
C ASP A 69 12.77 39.09 -10.89
N ASP A 70 13.08 37.88 -11.37
CA ASP A 70 12.14 36.76 -11.50
C ASP A 70 12.51 35.59 -10.58
N VAL A 71 11.58 35.23 -9.69
CA VAL A 71 11.69 34.01 -8.89
C VAL A 71 11.23 32.83 -9.74
N ALA A 72 12.17 31.98 -10.16
CA ALA A 72 11.89 30.86 -11.04
C ALA A 72 12.69 29.61 -10.65
N PHE A 73 12.09 28.44 -10.88
CA PHE A 73 12.76 27.16 -10.79
C PHE A 73 13.55 26.89 -12.07
N ARG A 74 14.87 26.76 -11.95
CA ARG A 74 15.78 26.51 -13.07
C ARG A 74 16.35 25.11 -12.98
N GLU A 75 16.47 24.45 -14.13
CA GLU A 75 17.05 23.12 -14.21
C GLU A 75 18.53 23.15 -13.83
N VAL A 76 18.95 22.12 -13.09
CA VAL A 76 20.35 21.83 -12.80
C VAL A 76 20.65 20.39 -13.19
N ARG A 77 21.84 20.18 -13.75
CA ARG A 77 22.32 18.86 -14.16
C ARG A 77 23.75 18.65 -13.71
N TYR A 78 24.03 17.45 -13.24
CA TYR A 78 25.36 16.93 -12.99
C TYR A 78 25.49 15.57 -13.67
N THR A 79 26.61 15.36 -14.35
CA THR A 79 26.91 14.08 -15.00
C THR A 79 28.36 13.72 -14.75
N GLU A 80 28.61 12.50 -14.31
CA GLU A 80 29.97 11.96 -14.21
C GLU A 80 30.03 10.47 -14.58
N PRO A 81 31.20 9.95 -15.01
CA PRO A 81 31.41 8.52 -15.17
C PRO A 81 31.24 7.80 -13.83
N ALA A 82 30.45 6.73 -13.81
CA ALA A 82 30.24 5.92 -12.61
C ALA A 82 30.05 4.45 -13.00
N ALA A 83 30.75 3.53 -12.33
CA ALA A 83 30.53 2.10 -12.51
C ALA A 83 29.15 1.70 -11.93
N PRO A 84 28.51 0.63 -12.47
CA PRO A 84 27.28 0.11 -11.89
C PRO A 84 27.45 -0.20 -10.40
N GLY A 85 26.52 0.29 -9.57
CA GLY A 85 26.56 0.12 -8.11
C GLY A 85 27.64 0.91 -7.38
N GLN A 86 28.44 1.75 -8.06
CA GLN A 86 29.46 2.58 -7.41
C GLN A 86 28.84 3.56 -6.40
N PHE A 87 27.71 4.17 -6.76
CA PHE A 87 26.96 5.06 -5.89
C PHE A 87 25.57 4.48 -5.64
N THR A 88 25.21 4.39 -4.36
CA THR A 88 23.89 3.96 -3.90
C THR A 88 23.00 5.16 -3.52
N SER A 89 23.63 6.27 -3.13
CA SER A 89 22.94 7.52 -2.82
C SER A 89 23.73 8.75 -3.26
N VAL A 90 23.02 9.87 -3.46
CA VAL A 90 23.60 11.20 -3.71
C VAL A 90 23.11 12.16 -2.63
N LEU A 91 24.03 12.79 -1.91
CA LEU A 91 23.74 13.85 -0.94
C LEU A 91 24.03 15.21 -1.57
N ILE A 92 23.02 16.08 -1.67
CA ILE A 92 23.19 17.45 -2.14
C ILE A 92 23.24 18.40 -0.95
N ARG A 93 24.26 19.27 -0.93
CA ARG A 93 24.49 20.26 0.13
C ARG A 93 24.38 21.69 -0.39
N TRP A 94 23.99 22.60 0.50
CA TRP A 94 24.05 24.04 0.30
C TRP A 94 24.83 24.66 1.45
N ASN A 95 25.92 25.37 1.13
CA ASN A 95 26.82 25.95 2.14
C ASN A 95 27.24 24.93 3.21
N GLY A 96 27.59 23.71 2.78
CA GLY A 96 28.02 22.60 3.64
C GLY A 96 26.90 21.89 4.40
N LYS A 97 25.65 22.36 4.37
CA LYS A 97 24.51 21.71 5.02
C LYS A 97 23.74 20.83 4.06
N ALA A 98 23.34 19.65 4.51
CA ALA A 98 22.49 18.74 3.72
C ALA A 98 21.16 19.39 3.37
N VAL A 99 20.76 19.28 2.09
CA VAL A 99 19.47 19.75 1.57
C VAL A 99 18.57 18.57 1.23
N ILE A 100 19.10 17.60 0.47
CA ILE A 100 18.36 16.42 0.05
C ILE A 100 19.30 15.22 -0.13
N THR A 101 18.80 14.03 0.17
CA THR A 101 19.46 12.75 -0.14
C THR A 101 18.60 11.99 -1.15
N LEU A 102 19.23 11.48 -2.20
CA LEU A 102 18.58 10.77 -3.31
C LEU A 102 19.08 9.34 -3.35
N ASP A 103 18.18 8.38 -3.55
CA ASP A 103 18.54 7.01 -3.91
C ASP A 103 18.91 6.96 -5.40
N VAL A 104 20.00 6.27 -5.73
CA VAL A 104 20.43 6.11 -7.13
C VAL A 104 19.66 4.94 -7.75
N GLY A 105 18.78 5.26 -8.71
CA GLY A 105 18.09 4.26 -9.50
C GLY A 105 18.94 3.75 -10.66
N GLU A 106 18.65 2.54 -11.12
CA GLU A 106 19.13 2.04 -12.41
C GLU A 106 18.06 2.27 -13.48
N SER A 107 18.40 3.00 -14.54
CA SER A 107 17.52 3.14 -15.69
C SER A 107 18.10 2.36 -16.86
N HIS A 108 17.50 1.22 -17.17
CA HIS A 108 17.57 0.65 -18.51
C HIS A 108 16.48 1.30 -19.36
N GLN A 109 16.75 2.50 -19.89
CA GLN A 109 15.87 3.03 -20.90
C GLN A 109 16.08 2.23 -22.20
N PRO A 110 15.07 1.51 -22.71
CA PRO A 110 15.11 1.08 -24.10
C PRO A 110 15.16 2.34 -24.97
N ARG A 111 16.01 2.33 -26.00
CA ARG A 111 16.19 3.41 -26.99
C ARG A 111 14.86 4.14 -27.25
N ALA A 112 14.83 5.44 -26.92
CA ALA A 112 13.65 6.27 -27.13
C ALA A 112 13.27 6.32 -28.62
N SER A 113 12.05 5.85 -28.93
CA SER A 113 11.26 6.38 -30.02
C SER A 113 10.91 7.85 -29.72
N ALA A 114 10.75 8.63 -30.80
CA ALA A 114 10.67 10.09 -30.86
C ALA A 114 9.75 10.77 -29.81
N PRO A 115 10.01 12.04 -29.45
CA PRO A 115 9.32 12.72 -28.36
C PRO A 115 7.85 13.02 -28.72
N ASN A 116 6.92 12.37 -28.02
CA ASN A 116 5.51 12.75 -28.03
C ASN A 116 5.32 14.03 -27.22
N ARG A 117 5.30 15.16 -27.92
CA ARG A 117 5.05 16.50 -27.40
C ARG A 117 3.54 16.66 -27.17
N GLY A 118 3.04 16.29 -25.99
CA GLY A 118 1.65 16.54 -25.62
C GLY A 118 1.12 15.66 -24.51
N ALA A 119 1.61 15.82 -23.28
CA ALA A 119 0.92 15.31 -22.11
C ALA A 119 1.15 16.24 -20.92
N ARG A 120 0.06 16.91 -20.56
CA ARG A 120 -0.21 17.70 -19.34
C ARG A 120 0.72 17.39 -18.16
N GLU A 121 1.30 18.47 -17.61
CA GLU A 121 1.82 18.54 -16.24
C GLU A 121 0.71 18.19 -15.25
N ALA A 122 0.59 16.91 -14.92
CA ALA A 122 0.06 16.51 -13.63
C ALA A 122 1.16 16.84 -12.60
N GLU A 123 0.92 17.91 -11.85
CA GLU A 123 1.69 18.34 -10.69
C GLU A 123 1.95 17.12 -9.79
N LYS A 124 3.16 16.55 -9.90
CA LYS A 124 3.60 15.41 -9.10
C LYS A 124 3.91 15.93 -7.70
N VAL A 125 2.85 16.14 -6.91
CA VAL A 125 2.93 16.37 -5.46
C VAL A 125 3.88 15.30 -4.91
N SER A 126 5.05 15.73 -4.42
CA SER A 126 6.00 14.78 -3.84
C SER A 126 5.32 14.15 -2.64
N SER A 127 4.98 12.87 -2.79
CA SER A 127 4.48 12.01 -1.71
C SER A 127 5.60 11.88 -0.68
N GLU A 128 5.65 12.83 0.24
CA GLU A 128 6.53 12.75 1.38
C GLU A 128 6.07 11.57 2.23
N LYS A 129 6.98 10.63 2.51
CA LYS A 129 6.64 9.40 3.23
C LYS A 129 6.09 9.78 4.61
N PRO A 130 4.94 9.24 5.03
CA PRO A 130 4.38 9.53 6.35
C PRO A 130 5.36 9.09 7.45
N GLN A 131 5.51 9.93 8.47
CA GLN A 131 6.32 9.62 9.64
C GLN A 131 5.55 8.68 10.57
N ARG A 132 6.24 7.64 11.04
CA ARG A 132 5.71 6.67 12.01
C ARG A 132 5.96 7.17 13.43
N VAL A 133 4.91 7.35 14.22
CA VAL A 133 5.00 7.71 15.66
C VAL A 133 4.06 6.83 16.49
N LEU A 134 4.33 6.67 17.79
CA LEU A 134 3.37 5.99 18.67
C LEU A 134 2.11 6.87 18.83
N GLY A 135 0.95 6.24 18.68
CA GLY A 135 -0.35 6.87 18.90
C GLY A 135 -0.86 6.65 20.31
N VAL A 136 -2.09 7.06 20.59
CA VAL A 136 -2.83 6.73 21.81
C VAL A 136 -4.21 6.24 21.41
N GLY A 137 -4.74 5.25 22.12
CA GLY A 137 -6.10 4.74 21.89
C GLY A 137 -6.71 4.09 23.12
N GLN A 138 -8.00 3.80 23.02
CA GLN A 138 -8.68 2.85 23.89
C GLN A 138 -8.73 1.50 23.18
N TYR A 139 -8.60 0.42 23.94
CA TYR A 139 -8.42 -0.91 23.37
C TYR A 139 -9.52 -1.85 23.87
N GLU A 140 -10.03 -2.65 22.95
CA GLU A 140 -10.94 -3.75 23.24
C GLU A 140 -10.44 -5.00 22.54
N ALA A 141 -10.42 -6.12 23.24
CA ALA A 141 -10.12 -7.42 22.66
C ALA A 141 -11.31 -8.35 22.86
N ARG A 142 -11.72 -9.07 21.81
CA ARG A 142 -12.87 -9.98 21.84
C ARG A 142 -12.52 -11.27 21.10
N TRP A 143 -12.89 -12.42 21.66
CA TRP A 143 -12.84 -13.67 20.92
C TRP A 143 -13.73 -13.60 19.69
N ILE A 144 -13.25 -14.10 18.56
CA ILE A 144 -14.05 -14.28 17.35
C ILE A 144 -14.61 -15.69 17.36
N GLN A 145 -15.92 -15.78 17.51
CA GLN A 145 -16.73 -16.98 17.60
C GLN A 145 -16.20 -17.92 18.68
N ARG A 146 -16.29 -19.23 18.43
CA ARG A 146 -15.66 -20.29 19.23
C ARG A 146 -14.28 -20.65 18.65
N SER A 147 -13.55 -19.69 18.10
CA SER A 147 -12.24 -19.91 17.47
C SER A 147 -11.07 -19.48 18.36
N THR A 148 -9.85 -19.78 17.93
CA THR A 148 -8.59 -19.29 18.52
C THR A 148 -8.21 -17.89 18.05
N LEU A 149 -9.11 -17.20 17.33
CA LEU A 149 -8.86 -15.86 16.82
C LEU A 149 -9.43 -14.82 17.78
N VAL A 150 -8.65 -13.77 18.03
CA VAL A 150 -9.04 -12.61 18.83
C VAL A 150 -9.04 -11.38 17.94
N GLU A 151 -10.13 -10.63 17.94
CA GLU A 151 -10.17 -9.29 17.34
C GLU A 151 -9.67 -8.29 18.38
N LEU A 152 -8.54 -7.64 18.09
CA LEU A 152 -8.04 -6.50 18.86
C LEU A 152 -8.44 -5.22 18.12
N THR A 153 -9.23 -4.37 18.76
CA THR A 153 -9.72 -3.10 18.23
C THR A 153 -9.14 -1.93 19.04
N ALA A 154 -8.56 -0.95 18.36
CA ALA A 154 -8.17 0.35 18.91
C ALA A 154 -9.15 1.44 18.44
N ILE A 155 -9.61 2.28 19.37
CA ILE A 155 -10.56 3.37 19.13
C ILE A 155 -9.98 4.67 19.70
N GLY A 156 -10.16 5.79 19.01
CA GLY A 156 -9.73 7.08 19.52
C GLY A 156 -10.01 8.23 18.56
N ILE A 157 -9.30 9.34 18.76
CA ILE A 157 -9.42 10.55 17.94
C ILE A 157 -8.03 10.93 17.44
N LEU A 158 -7.89 11.09 16.12
CA LEU A 158 -6.70 11.66 15.49
C LEU A 158 -6.78 13.19 15.50
N PRO A 159 -5.66 13.89 15.79
CA PRO A 159 -5.64 15.35 15.82
C PRO A 159 -5.75 16.00 14.42
N CYS A 160 -5.46 15.26 13.36
CA CYS A 160 -5.48 15.74 11.98
C CYS A 160 -6.22 14.76 11.05
N MET A 161 -6.93 15.29 10.06
CA MET A 161 -7.81 14.53 9.17
C MET A 161 -7.05 13.53 8.28
N ASN A 162 -5.81 13.88 7.94
CA ASN A 162 -4.95 13.15 7.03
C ASN A 162 -3.97 12.19 7.73
N TYR A 163 -4.05 12.06 9.06
CA TYR A 163 -3.27 11.04 9.78
C TYR A 163 -3.90 9.67 9.60
N HIS A 164 -3.15 8.60 9.85
CA HIS A 164 -3.68 7.24 9.84
C HIS A 164 -3.29 6.49 11.10
N ALA A 165 -4.19 5.67 11.63
CA ALA A 165 -4.02 4.93 12.87
C ALA A 165 -4.01 3.45 12.57
N GLN A 166 -3.02 2.72 13.09
CA GLN A 166 -2.83 1.30 12.82
C GLN A 166 -2.27 0.57 14.03
N LEU A 167 -2.68 -0.69 14.21
CA LEU A 167 -2.06 -1.63 15.13
C LEU A 167 -1.00 -2.43 14.38
N GLU A 168 0.23 -2.42 14.88
CA GLU A 168 1.35 -3.15 14.26
C GLU A 168 1.89 -4.23 15.18
N PRO A 169 2.14 -5.44 14.68
CA PRO A 169 2.76 -6.48 15.48
C PRO A 169 4.20 -6.09 15.77
N ARG A 170 4.63 -6.28 17.02
CA ARG A 170 6.00 -6.07 17.41
C ARG A 170 6.91 -7.21 16.90
N PRO A 171 8.17 -6.93 16.56
CA PRO A 171 9.08 -7.94 16.01
C PRO A 171 9.49 -9.00 17.03
N GLU A 172 9.34 -8.72 18.33
CA GLU A 172 9.63 -9.69 19.38
C GLU A 172 8.70 -10.91 19.27
N ARG A 173 9.30 -12.11 19.18
CA ARG A 173 8.56 -13.39 19.09
C ARG A 173 8.09 -13.86 20.46
N VAL A 174 7.27 -13.03 21.12
CA VAL A 174 6.62 -13.35 22.40
C VAL A 174 5.20 -13.82 22.12
N VAL A 175 4.73 -14.84 22.84
CA VAL A 175 3.35 -15.34 22.78
C VAL A 175 2.69 -15.01 24.13
N PRO A 176 1.55 -14.28 24.14
CA PRO A 176 0.84 -13.71 22.99
C PRO A 176 1.60 -12.56 22.32
N ALA A 177 1.34 -12.35 21.03
CA ALA A 177 1.98 -11.28 20.25
C ALA A 177 1.67 -9.91 20.87
N MET A 178 2.71 -9.09 21.05
CA MET A 178 2.58 -7.71 21.49
C MET A 178 2.31 -6.80 20.28
N TRP A 179 1.56 -5.73 20.51
CA TRP A 179 1.18 -4.78 19.45
C TRP A 179 1.61 -3.37 19.81
N ASP A 180 2.04 -2.59 18.82
CA ASP A 180 2.22 -1.14 18.94
C ASP A 180 1.01 -0.43 18.33
N MET A 181 0.46 0.56 19.02
CA MET A 181 -0.46 1.53 18.44
C MET A 181 0.32 2.65 17.77
N VAL A 182 0.14 2.81 16.47
CA VAL A 182 0.97 3.68 15.64
C VAL A 182 0.11 4.68 14.89
N PHE A 183 0.56 5.93 14.86
CA PHE A 183 0.06 6.95 13.94
C PHE A 183 1.07 7.20 12.82
N TYR A 184 0.54 7.26 11.60
CA TYR A 184 1.24 7.71 10.41
C TYR A 184 0.86 9.17 10.18
N ILE A 185 1.80 10.06 10.44
CA ILE A 185 1.60 11.52 10.38
C ILE A 185 2.25 12.09 9.11
N GLN A 186 1.61 13.07 8.51
CA GLN A 186 2.17 13.85 7.40
C GLN A 186 2.69 15.19 7.93
N ASN A 187 3.65 15.79 7.23
CA ASN A 187 4.24 17.08 7.62
C ASN A 187 3.24 18.23 7.64
N VAL A 188 2.19 18.15 6.82
CA VAL A 188 1.07 19.09 6.83
C VAL A 188 -0.08 18.47 7.61
N CYS A 189 -0.54 19.11 8.68
CA CYS A 189 -1.75 18.71 9.40
C CYS A 189 -2.98 19.38 8.78
N LEU A 190 -3.94 18.59 8.30
CA LEU A 190 -5.28 19.11 8.01
C LEU A 190 -6.06 19.17 9.33
N MET A 191 -6.20 20.38 9.88
CA MET A 191 -6.78 20.67 11.20
C MET A 191 -8.27 20.29 11.29
N ALA A 192 -8.55 19.00 11.41
CA ALA A 192 -9.85 18.45 11.75
C ALA A 192 -9.67 17.17 12.55
N LEU A 193 -10.39 17.08 13.67
CA LEU A 193 -10.40 15.87 14.50
C LEU A 193 -11.07 14.75 13.72
N ARG A 194 -10.43 13.58 13.66
CA ARG A 194 -10.97 12.40 12.97
C ARG A 194 -11.08 11.22 13.93
N PRO A 195 -12.28 10.75 14.28
CA PRO A 195 -12.40 9.51 15.03
C PRO A 195 -11.80 8.36 14.21
N PHE A 196 -11.16 7.40 14.87
CA PHE A 196 -10.63 6.22 14.22
C PHE A 196 -11.07 4.95 14.94
N ARG A 197 -11.15 3.87 14.17
CA ARG A 197 -11.29 2.50 14.64
C ARG A 197 -10.36 1.64 13.79
N ALA A 198 -9.37 1.01 14.43
CA ALA A 198 -8.41 0.13 13.78
C ALA A 198 -8.49 -1.26 14.42
N SER A 199 -8.73 -2.29 13.62
CA SER A 199 -8.87 -3.66 14.11
C SER A 199 -7.86 -4.59 13.46
N VAL A 200 -7.36 -5.56 14.22
CA VAL A 200 -6.52 -6.66 13.73
C VAL A 200 -7.02 -7.99 14.29
N VAL A 201 -6.88 -9.06 13.51
CA VAL A 201 -7.20 -10.41 13.95
C VAL A 201 -5.91 -11.12 14.32
N VAL A 202 -5.85 -11.58 15.56
CA VAL A 202 -4.68 -12.23 16.16
C VAL A 202 -5.00 -13.70 16.35
N HIS A 203 -4.10 -14.59 15.96
CA HIS A 203 -4.20 -15.99 16.33
C HIS A 203 -3.60 -16.19 17.72
N ASP A 204 -4.46 -16.42 18.71
CA ASP A 204 -4.02 -16.73 20.06
C ASP A 204 -4.00 -18.24 20.28
N ALA A 205 -2.85 -18.84 20.01
CA ALA A 205 -2.64 -20.27 20.19
C ALA A 205 -2.53 -20.69 21.68
N ALA A 206 -2.36 -19.73 22.59
CA ALA A 206 -2.00 -20.00 23.98
C ALA A 206 -3.18 -19.88 24.95
N ASN A 207 -4.40 -19.58 24.47
CA ASN A 207 -5.55 -19.26 25.31
C ASN A 207 -5.22 -18.16 26.34
N ALA A 208 -4.57 -17.09 25.89
CA ALA A 208 -4.29 -15.95 26.75
C ALA A 208 -5.61 -15.33 27.23
N ASP A 209 -5.58 -14.77 28.44
CA ASP A 209 -6.70 -14.00 29.02
C ASP A 209 -6.61 -12.51 28.65
N ARG A 210 -5.45 -12.07 28.16
CA ARG A 210 -5.13 -10.67 27.87
C ARG A 210 -4.15 -10.54 26.69
N LEU A 211 -4.23 -9.42 25.98
CA LEU A 211 -3.24 -8.98 25.00
C LEU A 211 -2.44 -7.80 25.56
N ILE A 212 -1.21 -7.60 25.08
CA ILE A 212 -0.38 -6.45 25.45
C ILE A 212 -0.29 -5.48 24.28
N VAL A 213 -0.71 -4.23 24.50
CA VAL A 213 -0.61 -3.14 23.53
C VAL A 213 0.27 -2.04 24.11
N ARG A 214 1.26 -1.58 23.35
CA ARG A 214 2.09 -0.43 23.70
C ARG A 214 1.70 0.77 22.85
N ASP A 215 1.62 1.93 23.46
CA ASP A 215 1.28 3.19 22.81
C ASP A 215 2.14 4.32 23.38
N ALA A 216 1.82 5.58 23.07
CA ALA A 216 2.56 6.73 23.58
C ALA A 216 2.29 7.01 25.08
N ALA A 217 1.23 6.45 25.67
CA ALA A 217 0.89 6.59 27.08
C ALA A 217 1.51 5.47 27.95
N GLY A 218 1.90 4.34 27.35
CA GLY A 218 2.61 3.28 28.05
C GLY A 218 2.28 1.89 27.52
N THR A 219 2.26 0.92 28.42
CA THR A 219 1.87 -0.46 28.12
C THR A 219 0.50 -0.74 28.73
N HIS A 220 -0.38 -1.34 27.94
CA HIS A 220 -1.76 -1.65 28.29
C HIS A 220 -1.98 -3.15 28.22
N GLU A 221 -2.49 -3.73 29.31
CA GLU A 221 -3.02 -5.08 29.32
C GLU A 221 -4.51 -5.03 28.95
N VAL A 222 -4.86 -5.60 27.80
CA VAL A 222 -6.21 -5.56 27.24
C VAL A 222 -6.86 -6.92 27.50
N PRO A 223 -7.81 -7.01 28.45
CA PRO A 223 -8.49 -8.27 28.74
C PRO A 223 -9.28 -8.73 27.53
N ILE A 224 -9.15 -10.00 27.16
CA ILE A 224 -9.90 -10.59 26.06
C ILE A 224 -11.29 -10.92 26.59
N GLN A 225 -12.27 -10.13 26.18
CA GLN A 225 -13.64 -10.36 26.55
C GLN A 225 -14.10 -11.68 25.92
N PRO A 226 -14.84 -12.52 26.68
CA PRO A 226 -15.53 -13.65 26.07
C PRO A 226 -16.38 -13.11 24.91
N TRP A 227 -16.62 -13.95 23.90
CA TRP A 227 -17.67 -13.65 22.95
C TRP A 227 -18.97 -13.52 23.74
N ILE A 228 -19.35 -12.29 24.07
CA ILE A 228 -20.68 -11.94 24.50
C ILE A 228 -21.44 -12.07 23.19
N GLY A 229 -22.11 -13.20 23.02
CA GLY A 229 -23.00 -13.36 21.88
C GLY A 229 -23.81 -12.08 21.77
N ALA A 230 -23.92 -11.57 20.54
CA ALA A 230 -24.99 -10.64 20.18
C ALA A 230 -26.19 -10.96 21.06
N GLU A 231 -26.75 -9.93 21.73
CA GLU A 231 -28.02 -10.03 22.46
C GLU A 231 -28.82 -11.17 21.88
N PRO A 232 -29.19 -12.19 22.68
CA PRO A 232 -29.62 -13.49 22.16
C PRO A 232 -30.43 -13.24 20.92
N PHE A 233 -29.77 -13.42 19.77
CA PHE A 233 -30.45 -13.39 18.50
C PHE A 233 -31.43 -14.51 18.74
N VAL A 234 -32.71 -14.19 18.93
CA VAL A 234 -33.76 -15.18 19.12
C VAL A 234 -33.45 -16.20 18.06
N ALA A 235 -33.02 -17.38 18.52
CA ALA A 235 -32.19 -18.21 17.72
C ALA A 235 -32.98 -18.53 16.45
N SER A 236 -32.56 -17.98 15.33
CA SER A 236 -32.85 -18.55 14.02
C SER A 236 -32.08 -19.87 13.84
N ALA A 237 -31.83 -20.60 14.93
CA ALA A 237 -31.75 -22.05 14.91
C ALA A 237 -33.06 -22.66 14.37
N GLU A 238 -34.16 -21.90 14.28
CA GLU A 238 -35.34 -22.28 13.51
C GLU A 238 -35.27 -21.98 11.98
N ALA A 239 -34.19 -21.38 11.45
CA ALA A 239 -34.14 -21.03 10.02
C ALA A 239 -32.83 -21.38 9.30
N ILE A 240 -31.91 -22.13 9.92
CA ILE A 240 -31.08 -23.05 9.12
C ILE A 240 -31.97 -24.26 8.91
N ASP A 241 -32.79 -24.19 7.86
CA ASP A 241 -33.49 -25.35 7.36
C ASP A 241 -32.41 -26.36 6.95
N ILE A 242 -32.11 -27.30 7.86
CA ILE A 242 -30.99 -28.26 7.76
C ILE A 242 -31.11 -29.10 6.47
N ASP A 243 -32.30 -29.10 5.88
CA ASP A 243 -32.63 -29.81 4.66
C ASP A 243 -32.24 -29.02 3.40
N LEU A 244 -31.98 -27.71 3.50
CA LEU A 244 -31.60 -26.85 2.38
C LEU A 244 -30.08 -26.76 2.19
N HIS A 245 -29.67 -26.89 0.93
CA HIS A 245 -28.29 -26.90 0.48
C HIS A 245 -28.10 -25.92 -0.69
N GLY A 246 -26.86 -25.47 -0.88
CA GLY A 246 -26.42 -24.70 -2.04
C GLY A 246 -25.32 -25.41 -2.81
N VAL A 247 -25.32 -25.27 -4.14
CA VAL A 247 -24.20 -25.67 -5.00
C VAL A 247 -23.32 -24.45 -5.23
N HIS A 248 -22.02 -24.58 -4.96
CA HIS A 248 -21.04 -23.52 -5.17
C HIS A 248 -19.96 -23.95 -6.16
N ALA A 249 -19.68 -23.10 -7.14
CA ALA A 249 -18.60 -23.29 -8.10
C ALA A 249 -17.36 -22.49 -7.70
N ARG A 250 -16.18 -23.00 -8.04
CA ARG A 250 -14.92 -22.29 -7.80
C ARG A 250 -14.66 -21.29 -8.93
N LEU A 251 -14.26 -20.07 -8.58
CA LEU A 251 -13.85 -19.05 -9.54
C LEU A 251 -12.72 -19.60 -10.44
N PRO A 252 -12.87 -19.57 -11.77
CA PRO A 252 -11.82 -19.99 -12.67
C PRO A 252 -10.61 -19.06 -12.56
N LYS A 253 -9.41 -19.62 -12.67
CA LYS A 253 -8.23 -18.79 -12.97
C LYS A 253 -8.33 -18.30 -14.41
N VAL A 254 -7.81 -17.11 -14.68
CA VAL A 254 -7.78 -16.55 -16.05
C VAL A 254 -7.13 -17.55 -17.00
N GLY A 255 -7.87 -17.97 -18.04
CA GLY A 255 -7.42 -18.95 -19.02
C GLY A 255 -7.62 -20.42 -18.65
N GLU A 256 -8.05 -20.71 -17.41
CA GLU A 256 -8.46 -22.06 -16.99
C GLU A 256 -9.98 -22.22 -17.05
N ARG A 257 -10.45 -23.43 -17.37
CA ARG A 257 -11.88 -23.75 -17.31
C ARG A 257 -12.33 -23.81 -15.84
N PRO A 258 -13.62 -23.54 -15.55
CA PRO A 258 -14.14 -23.62 -14.18
C PRO A 258 -13.85 -24.99 -13.57
N HIS A 259 -13.35 -24.97 -12.33
CA HIS A 259 -13.07 -26.16 -11.52
C HIS A 259 -14.36 -26.55 -10.78
N GLY A 260 -14.57 -27.86 -10.56
CA GLY A 260 -15.85 -28.47 -10.18
C GLY A 260 -16.64 -27.81 -9.05
N CYS A 261 -17.93 -28.15 -8.96
CA CYS A 261 -18.82 -27.61 -7.93
C CYS A 261 -18.83 -28.47 -6.66
N ILE A 262 -19.11 -27.84 -5.52
CA ILE A 262 -19.36 -28.49 -4.23
C ILE A 262 -20.81 -28.23 -3.80
N VAL A 263 -21.39 -29.15 -3.03
CA VAL A 263 -22.71 -28.97 -2.38
C VAL A 263 -22.45 -28.78 -0.89
N VAL A 264 -23.04 -27.75 -0.29
CA VAL A 264 -22.90 -27.45 1.14
C VAL A 264 -24.25 -27.06 1.75
N PRO A 265 -24.47 -27.27 3.06
CA PRO A 265 -25.67 -26.78 3.73
C PRO A 265 -25.84 -25.26 3.61
N GLU A 266 -27.08 -24.79 3.55
CA GLU A 266 -27.39 -23.36 3.49
C GLU A 266 -26.83 -22.62 4.73
N GLY A 267 -26.23 -21.46 4.51
CA GLY A 267 -25.54 -20.69 5.57
C GLY A 267 -24.10 -21.10 5.86
N THR A 268 -23.56 -22.13 5.19
CA THR A 268 -22.13 -22.50 5.31
C THR A 268 -21.23 -21.36 4.83
N LEU A 269 -20.28 -20.93 5.67
CA LEU A 269 -19.26 -19.94 5.29
C LEU A 269 -18.20 -20.60 4.39
N LEU A 270 -18.06 -20.09 3.17
CA LEU A 270 -17.07 -20.56 2.19
C LEU A 270 -15.99 -19.50 1.91
N PRO A 271 -14.75 -19.90 1.56
CA PRO A 271 -13.74 -18.97 1.08
C PRO A 271 -14.23 -18.17 -0.15
N ALA A 272 -13.77 -16.93 -0.30
CA ALA A 272 -14.16 -16.01 -1.38
C ALA A 272 -13.80 -16.48 -2.82
N ILE A 273 -13.22 -17.66 -2.97
CA ILE A 273 -12.99 -18.32 -4.25
C ILE A 273 -14.18 -19.16 -4.74
N TYR A 274 -15.26 -19.25 -3.94
CA TYR A 274 -16.49 -19.98 -4.30
C TYR A 274 -17.66 -19.01 -4.46
N TYR A 275 -18.50 -19.24 -5.46
CA TYR A 275 -19.74 -18.49 -5.68
C TYR A 275 -20.92 -19.46 -5.85
N ARG A 276 -22.11 -19.06 -5.38
CA ARG A 276 -23.31 -19.90 -5.47
C ARG A 276 -23.79 -19.97 -6.91
N VAL A 277 -24.07 -21.17 -7.39
CA VAL A 277 -24.60 -21.44 -8.74
C VAL A 277 -25.98 -22.09 -8.74
N PHE A 278 -26.40 -22.70 -7.63
CA PHE A 278 -27.74 -23.29 -7.46
C PHE A 278 -28.11 -23.38 -5.97
N GLY A 279 -29.40 -23.43 -5.66
CA GLY A 279 -29.95 -23.45 -4.29
C GLY A 279 -30.29 -22.07 -3.72
N PRO A 280 -30.89 -21.98 -2.51
CA PRO A 280 -31.13 -23.08 -1.58
C PRO A 280 -32.19 -24.09 -2.08
N ALA A 281 -31.90 -25.38 -1.99
CA ALA A 281 -32.80 -26.47 -2.40
C ALA A 281 -32.53 -27.75 -1.59
N PRO A 282 -33.44 -28.74 -1.56
CA PRO A 282 -33.16 -30.04 -0.94
C PRO A 282 -31.90 -30.69 -1.50
N LEU A 283 -31.14 -31.41 -0.65
CA LEU A 283 -29.86 -32.03 -1.01
C LEU A 283 -29.91 -32.78 -2.36
N GLN A 284 -30.96 -33.58 -2.57
CA GLN A 284 -31.13 -34.37 -3.79
C GLN A 284 -31.22 -33.50 -5.07
N ALA A 285 -31.84 -32.31 -5.00
CA ALA A 285 -31.91 -31.38 -6.12
C ALA A 285 -30.55 -30.73 -6.39
N CYS A 286 -29.79 -30.38 -5.34
CA CYS A 286 -28.43 -29.86 -5.47
C CYS A 286 -27.46 -30.90 -6.06
N GLU A 287 -27.55 -32.16 -5.64
CA GLU A 287 -26.75 -33.25 -6.20
C GLU A 287 -27.10 -33.52 -7.67
N ALA A 288 -28.40 -33.51 -8.02
CA ALA A 288 -28.84 -33.64 -9.41
C ALA A 288 -28.33 -32.48 -10.29
N PHE A 289 -28.35 -31.25 -9.77
CA PHE A 289 -27.76 -30.10 -10.45
C PHE A 289 -26.24 -30.27 -10.62
N ARG A 290 -25.52 -30.68 -9.57
CA ARG A 290 -24.07 -30.92 -9.62
C ARG A 290 -23.73 -31.99 -10.65
N ALA A 291 -24.43 -33.13 -10.65
CA ALA A 291 -24.21 -34.21 -11.60
C ALA A 291 -24.46 -33.79 -13.06
N ARG A 292 -25.47 -32.95 -13.30
CA ARG A 292 -25.82 -32.49 -14.66
C ARG A 292 -24.88 -31.40 -15.19
N ASN A 293 -24.45 -30.49 -14.34
CA ASN A 293 -23.78 -29.24 -14.76
C ASN A 293 -22.30 -29.17 -14.40
N CYS A 294 -21.87 -29.93 -13.39
CA CYS A 294 -20.54 -29.79 -12.79
C CYS A 294 -19.67 -31.05 -12.91
N GLU A 295 -20.28 -32.24 -12.87
CA GLU A 295 -19.57 -33.50 -13.11
C GLU A 295 -19.48 -33.74 -14.63
N ARG A 296 -18.28 -33.95 -15.15
CA ARG A 296 -18.10 -34.28 -16.57
C ARG A 296 -18.40 -35.77 -16.78
N PRO A 297 -19.34 -36.15 -17.66
CA PRO A 297 -19.15 -37.35 -18.44
C PRO A 297 -18.08 -36.99 -19.49
N GLU A 298 -17.01 -37.77 -19.54
CA GLU A 298 -15.93 -37.59 -20.50
C GLU A 298 -16.47 -37.30 -21.92
N ALA A 299 -15.95 -36.25 -22.56
CA ALA A 299 -16.10 -35.97 -24.00
C ALA A 299 -17.51 -35.62 -24.56
N LYS A 300 -18.00 -34.41 -24.28
CA LYS A 300 -18.57 -33.58 -25.37
C LYS A 300 -17.75 -32.31 -25.52
N ARG A 301 -16.99 -32.23 -26.62
CA ARG A 301 -16.48 -30.97 -27.18
C ARG A 301 -17.70 -30.13 -27.57
N LEU A 302 -18.30 -29.44 -26.60
CA LEU A 302 -19.11 -28.28 -26.92
C LEU A 302 -18.15 -27.22 -27.47
N ALA A 303 -18.43 -26.79 -28.69
CA ALA A 303 -17.82 -25.62 -29.30
C ALA A 303 -17.86 -24.44 -28.30
N PRO A 304 -16.88 -23.52 -28.35
CA PRO A 304 -16.87 -22.34 -27.49
C PRO A 304 -18.08 -21.46 -27.82
N GLY A 305 -19.18 -21.66 -27.10
CA GLY A 305 -20.46 -20.98 -27.36
C GLY A 305 -21.53 -21.26 -26.31
N GLY A 306 -21.13 -21.62 -25.10
CA GLY A 306 -22.04 -21.85 -23.99
C GLY A 306 -21.37 -21.42 -22.69
N GLU A 307 -21.14 -20.12 -22.55
CA GLU A 307 -20.94 -19.53 -21.23
C GLU A 307 -22.18 -19.88 -20.39
N VAL A 308 -21.96 -20.41 -19.18
CA VAL A 308 -23.01 -20.44 -18.17
C VAL A 308 -23.42 -18.97 -18.00
N PRO A 309 -24.67 -18.58 -18.31
CA PRO A 309 -25.04 -17.18 -18.29
C PRO A 309 -24.76 -16.66 -16.89
N TRP A 310 -23.88 -15.66 -16.81
CA TRP A 310 -23.79 -14.81 -15.66
C TRP A 310 -25.20 -14.37 -15.29
N PRO A 311 -25.61 -14.37 -14.00
CA PRO A 311 -26.84 -13.71 -13.62
C PRO A 311 -26.63 -12.21 -13.90
N LEU A 312 -27.02 -11.78 -15.10
CA LEU A 312 -27.41 -10.40 -15.31
C LEU A 312 -28.60 -10.21 -14.38
N ALA A 313 -28.51 -9.22 -13.50
CA ALA A 313 -29.60 -8.87 -12.61
C ALA A 313 -30.85 -8.64 -13.45
N ASP A 314 -31.83 -9.55 -13.36
CA ASP A 314 -33.15 -9.35 -13.94
C ASP A 314 -33.83 -8.24 -13.13
N SER A 315 -33.74 -7.02 -13.65
CA SER A 315 -34.60 -5.92 -13.25
C SER A 315 -36.00 -6.17 -13.82
N ALA A 316 -36.82 -6.95 -13.12
CA ALA A 316 -38.23 -7.12 -13.45
C ALA A 316 -39.07 -7.51 -12.23
N HIS A 317 -39.35 -6.52 -11.36
CA HIS A 317 -40.63 -6.45 -10.65
C HIS A 317 -40.99 -4.97 -10.46
N ALA A 318 -41.64 -4.40 -11.47
CA ALA A 318 -42.57 -3.30 -11.31
C ALA A 318 -43.96 -3.88 -11.59
N ASN A 319 -44.76 -4.00 -10.53
CA ASN A 319 -46.20 -3.86 -10.50
C ASN A 319 -46.55 -3.30 -9.13
#